data_AF-A0A9N8WE60-F1
#
_entry.id   AF-A0A9N8WE60-F1
#
_cell.length_a   1.000
_cell.length_b   1.000
_cell.length_c   1.000
_cell.angle_alpha   90.00
_cell.angle_beta   90.00
_cell.angle_gamma   90.00
#
_symmetry.space_group_name_H-M   'P 1'
#
loop_
_entity.id
_entity.type
_entity.pdbx_description
1 polymer ?
#
loop_
_entity_poly.entity_id
_entity_poly.type
_entity_poly.pdbx_seq_one_letter_code
_entity_poly.pdbx_strand_id
1 'polypeptide(L)'
;MKLLKNLLQYETFKMVKVKDKRLGLLYRVFQMTIFAYILYTIIANQGYLRKEAPVEGAVRISLQAPSTLTAPAYCNKLLPCVYWGANEIQYPPDGAGVAFVTTRAIVRRYVPPTGCNFLTPSTPTDPCIFNENMSPTQTITNESYIGDIEDYTLMIEHSIRGRATSIALRNGIMDGKLMFSDGKTVFKEWTSATRMKDNPNADGDIIKVSELLQAAGADLEAPSTAPGAKSGEQYRSSGIVIVIVIEYRNVKLKKDKFSYKYLPRVIDGNEYKAVESLYQADGSYILKERHGIRFVFEQHGEIGEFSLISLLENLVAALALFKVATVLVEILMLEFLPEKDIYEEAKFEVTNDLDELRKRSSNH
;
A
#
# COMPACT_ATOMS: atom_id res chain seq x y z
N MET A 1 24.31 1.17 59.84
CA MET A 1 23.55 -0.11 59.76
C MET A 1 22.03 0.06 59.77
N LYS A 2 21.43 0.90 60.62
CA LYS A 2 19.97 1.21 60.60
C LYS A 2 19.48 1.82 59.27
N LEU A 3 20.22 2.77 58.71
CA LEU A 3 19.91 3.39 57.41
C LEU A 3 19.88 2.38 56.25
N LEU A 4 20.88 1.50 56.15
CA LEU A 4 20.92 0.45 55.12
C LEU A 4 19.79 -0.57 55.31
N LYS A 5 19.46 -0.90 56.56
CA LYS A 5 18.32 -1.77 56.88
C LYS A 5 16.98 -1.14 56.54
N ASN A 6 16.84 0.17 56.65
CA ASN A 6 15.66 0.91 56.22
C ASN A 6 15.58 1.04 54.69
N LEU A 7 16.73 1.19 54.02
CA LEU A 7 16.82 1.24 52.55
C LEU A 7 16.42 -0.08 51.88
N LEU A 8 16.65 -1.22 52.56
CA LEU A 8 16.37 -2.57 52.06
C LEU A 8 15.02 -3.14 52.55
N GLN A 9 14.13 -2.32 53.12
CA GLN A 9 12.79 -2.76 53.51
C GLN A 9 11.89 -2.79 52.28
N TYR A 10 11.09 -3.85 52.15
CA TYR A 10 10.08 -3.99 51.11
C TYR A 10 8.70 -3.99 51.76
N GLU A 11 7.87 -3.04 51.37
CA GLU A 11 6.48 -2.93 51.83
C GLU A 11 5.56 -3.73 50.91
N THR A 12 4.59 -4.42 51.49
CA THR A 12 3.60 -5.21 50.74
C THR A 12 2.22 -4.94 51.30
N PHE A 13 1.22 -4.99 50.41
CA PHE A 13 -0.17 -4.81 50.81
C PHE A 13 -0.67 -6.02 51.60
N LYS A 14 -1.43 -5.75 52.68
CA LYS A 14 -2.26 -6.75 53.35
C LYS A 14 -3.43 -7.10 52.44
N MET A 15 -3.64 -8.39 52.16
CA MET A 15 -4.67 -8.86 51.23
C MET A 15 -5.81 -9.54 52.00
N VAL A 16 -7.06 -9.22 51.64
CA VAL A 16 -8.26 -9.87 52.17
C VAL A 16 -8.77 -10.89 51.16
N LYS A 17 -9.00 -12.13 51.59
CA LYS A 17 -9.47 -13.21 50.72
C LYS A 17 -10.98 -13.40 50.87
N VAL A 18 -11.74 -12.84 49.95
CA VAL A 18 -13.20 -12.97 49.91
C VAL A 18 -13.61 -14.36 49.40
N LYS A 19 -14.43 -15.08 50.17
CA LYS A 19 -14.93 -16.43 49.84
C LYS A 19 -16.38 -16.40 49.36
N ASP A 20 -16.64 -15.66 48.30
CA ASP A 20 -17.96 -15.59 47.64
C ASP A 20 -17.89 -16.26 46.25
N LYS A 21 -18.81 -17.20 45.98
CA LYS A 21 -18.84 -17.95 44.70
C LYS A 21 -19.26 -17.08 43.50
N ARG A 22 -20.17 -16.11 43.70
CA ARG A 22 -20.69 -15.21 42.66
C ARG A 22 -19.61 -14.22 42.23
N LEU A 23 -19.00 -13.53 43.21
CA LEU A 23 -17.88 -12.60 42.94
C LEU A 23 -16.66 -13.34 42.40
N GLY A 24 -16.36 -14.52 42.95
CA GLY A 24 -15.28 -15.38 42.46
C GLY A 24 -15.48 -15.78 41.00
N LEU A 25 -16.69 -16.23 40.63
CA LEU A 25 -17.03 -16.58 39.25
C LEU A 25 -16.89 -15.35 38.32
N LEU A 26 -17.47 -14.22 38.71
CA LEU A 26 -17.40 -12.98 37.94
C LEU A 26 -15.95 -12.54 37.69
N TYR A 27 -15.12 -12.54 38.73
CA TYR A 27 -13.71 -12.18 38.62
C TYR A 27 -12.96 -13.14 37.69
N ARG A 28 -13.22 -14.46 37.77
CA ARG A 28 -12.61 -15.44 36.86
C ARG A 28 -13.07 -15.25 35.41
N VAL A 29 -14.33 -14.90 35.17
CA VAL A 29 -14.82 -14.55 33.84
C VAL A 29 -14.06 -13.35 33.28
N PHE A 30 -13.93 -12.26 34.05
CA PHE A 30 -13.14 -11.11 33.61
C PHE A 30 -11.69 -11.47 33.32
N GLN A 31 -11.05 -12.27 34.18
CA GLN A 31 -9.68 -12.72 33.95
C GLN A 31 -9.54 -13.53 32.65
N MET A 32 -10.47 -14.45 32.38
CA MET A 32 -10.47 -15.26 31.16
C MET A 32 -10.69 -14.41 29.90
N THR A 33 -11.63 -13.46 29.96
CA THR A 33 -11.89 -12.52 28.86
C THR A 33 -10.68 -11.63 28.57
N ILE A 34 -10.06 -11.06 29.61
CA ILE A 34 -8.85 -10.24 29.48
C ILE A 34 -7.71 -11.08 28.90
N PHE A 35 -7.49 -12.30 29.41
CA PHE A 35 -6.45 -13.19 28.89
C PHE A 35 -6.66 -13.53 27.40
N ALA A 36 -7.90 -13.85 27.01
CA ALA A 36 -8.25 -14.10 25.61
C ALA A 36 -8.03 -12.86 24.73
N TYR A 37 -8.39 -11.67 25.22
CA TYR A 37 -8.16 -10.40 24.52
C TYR A 37 -6.67 -10.09 24.33
N ILE A 38 -5.84 -10.35 25.34
CA ILE A 38 -4.38 -10.19 25.25
C ILE A 38 -3.80 -11.15 24.22
N LEU A 39 -4.21 -12.41 24.27
CA LEU A 39 -3.75 -13.43 23.31
C LEU A 39 -4.15 -13.04 21.89
N TYR A 40 -5.38 -12.55 21.70
CA TYR A 40 -5.84 -12.02 20.43
C TYR A 40 -4.97 -10.85 19.95
N THR A 41 -4.67 -9.88 20.82
CA THR A 41 -3.87 -8.70 20.46
C THR A 41 -2.42 -9.08 20.13
N ILE A 42 -1.81 -9.99 20.89
CA ILE A 42 -0.44 -10.44 20.63
C ILE A 42 -0.38 -11.26 19.34
N ILE A 43 -1.30 -12.18 19.09
CA ILE A 43 -1.25 -13.09 17.93
C ILE A 43 -1.85 -12.47 16.67
N ALA A 44 -3.09 -11.97 16.75
CA ALA A 44 -3.83 -11.48 15.59
C ALA A 44 -3.36 -10.09 15.15
N ASN A 45 -3.15 -9.18 16.10
CA ASN A 45 -2.64 -7.82 15.81
C ASN A 45 -1.11 -7.75 15.78
N GLN A 46 -0.42 -8.84 16.14
CA GLN A 46 1.04 -8.94 16.16
C GLN A 46 1.68 -7.88 17.06
N GLY A 47 1.15 -7.65 18.26
CA GLY A 47 1.64 -6.62 19.20
C GLY A 47 3.11 -6.78 19.63
N TYR A 48 3.73 -7.93 19.36
CA TYR A 48 5.16 -8.15 19.56
C TYR A 48 6.06 -7.53 18.46
N LEU A 49 5.46 -6.98 17.40
CA LEU A 49 6.17 -6.32 16.32
C LEU A 49 6.16 -4.80 16.52
N ARG A 50 7.29 -4.15 16.24
CA ARG A 50 7.34 -2.71 16.01
C ARG A 50 6.95 -2.46 14.56
N LYS A 51 5.67 -2.15 14.33
CA LYS A 51 5.13 -1.89 13.00
C LYS A 51 5.35 -0.45 12.56
N GLU A 52 5.56 -0.25 11.28
CA GLU A 52 5.62 1.03 10.60
C GLU A 52 5.08 0.92 9.18
N ALA A 53 4.67 2.05 8.60
CA ALA A 53 4.38 2.11 7.18
C ALA A 53 5.69 1.91 6.39
N PRO A 54 5.70 1.10 5.31
CA PRO A 54 6.89 0.95 4.49
C PRO A 54 7.24 2.28 3.84
N VAL A 55 8.53 2.62 3.83
CA VAL A 55 9.03 3.71 3.00
C VAL A 55 9.10 3.22 1.58
N GLU A 56 8.50 3.98 0.67
CA GLU A 56 8.48 3.68 -0.75
C GLU A 56 9.90 3.49 -1.28
N GLY A 57 10.18 2.30 -1.84
CA GLY A 57 11.41 2.04 -2.57
C GLY A 57 11.23 2.19 -4.07
N ALA A 58 12.23 1.75 -4.85
CA ALA A 58 12.14 1.80 -6.30
C ALA A 58 11.08 0.82 -6.81
N VAL A 59 10.17 1.28 -7.67
CA VAL A 59 9.35 0.45 -8.55
C VAL A 59 9.85 0.64 -9.97
N ARG A 60 10.32 -0.44 -10.58
CA ARG A 60 10.77 -0.47 -11.96
C ARG A 60 9.85 -1.37 -12.76
N ILE A 61 9.44 -0.89 -13.93
CA ILE A 61 8.59 -1.61 -14.85
C ILE A 61 9.28 -1.69 -16.19
N SER A 62 9.37 -2.90 -16.75
CA SER A 62 9.84 -3.11 -18.12
C SER A 62 8.82 -3.89 -18.92
N LEU A 63 8.58 -3.46 -20.16
CA LEU A 63 7.71 -4.14 -21.10
C LEU A 63 8.52 -5.09 -22.00
N GLN A 64 7.98 -6.27 -22.29
CA GLN A 64 8.53 -7.22 -23.25
C GLN A 64 7.46 -7.64 -24.27
N ALA A 65 7.86 -7.71 -25.54
CA ALA A 65 7.00 -8.16 -26.62
C ALA A 65 6.83 -9.69 -26.61
N PRO A 66 5.66 -10.22 -27.04
CA PRO A 66 5.48 -11.65 -27.22
C PRO A 66 6.39 -12.20 -28.33
N SER A 67 6.61 -13.52 -28.33
CA SER A 67 7.43 -14.19 -29.35
C SER A 67 6.85 -14.11 -30.76
N THR A 68 5.53 -13.99 -30.86
CA THR A 68 4.77 -13.93 -32.12
C THR A 68 3.69 -12.88 -31.98
N LEU A 69 3.68 -11.89 -32.88
CA LEU A 69 2.64 -10.87 -32.94
C LEU A 69 1.45 -11.40 -33.71
N THR A 70 0.25 -11.25 -33.15
CA THR A 70 -1.01 -11.59 -33.82
C THR A 70 -1.76 -10.33 -34.24
N ALA A 71 -2.76 -10.46 -35.11
CA ALA A 71 -3.63 -9.36 -35.52
C ALA A 71 -4.98 -9.44 -34.81
N PRO A 72 -5.22 -8.62 -33.77
CA PRO A 72 -6.49 -8.66 -33.04
C PRO A 72 -7.68 -8.14 -33.84
N ALA A 73 -8.88 -8.50 -33.39
CA ALA A 73 -10.13 -8.12 -34.05
C ALA A 73 -10.35 -6.59 -34.14
N TYR A 74 -9.81 -5.80 -33.21
CA TYR A 74 -9.97 -4.33 -33.21
C TYR A 74 -9.20 -3.63 -34.35
N CYS A 75 -8.20 -4.28 -34.94
CA CYS A 75 -7.40 -3.74 -36.03
C CYS A 75 -8.19 -3.52 -37.33
N ASN A 76 -9.36 -4.15 -37.46
CA ASN A 76 -10.23 -4.06 -38.64
C ASN A 76 -11.49 -3.23 -38.37
N LYS A 77 -11.58 -2.52 -37.23
CA LYS A 77 -12.77 -1.77 -36.82
C LYS A 77 -12.66 -0.28 -37.14
N LEU A 78 -12.17 0.51 -36.18
CA LEU A 78 -12.20 1.98 -36.21
C LEU A 78 -10.93 2.59 -36.82
N LEU A 79 -9.77 2.02 -36.51
CA LEU A 79 -8.46 2.46 -36.97
C LEU A 79 -7.61 1.24 -37.35
N PRO A 80 -6.71 1.36 -38.33
CA PRO A 80 -5.77 0.30 -38.67
C PRO A 80 -4.76 0.09 -37.54
N CYS A 81 -4.21 -1.11 -37.42
CA CYS A 81 -3.12 -1.38 -36.49
C CYS A 81 -1.74 -1.21 -37.11
N VAL A 82 -0.83 -0.71 -36.29
CA VAL A 82 0.62 -0.78 -36.47
C VAL A 82 1.23 -1.57 -35.33
N TYR A 83 2.40 -2.18 -35.55
CA TYR A 83 3.09 -2.98 -34.54
C TYR A 83 4.38 -2.28 -34.16
N TRP A 84 4.51 -1.98 -32.87
CA TRP A 84 5.65 -1.26 -32.31
C TRP A 84 6.45 -2.18 -31.40
N GLY A 85 7.74 -1.90 -31.24
CA GLY A 85 8.57 -2.61 -30.26
C GLY A 85 8.21 -2.22 -28.82
N ALA A 86 8.60 -3.05 -27.84
CA ALA A 86 8.29 -2.77 -26.43
C ALA A 86 8.83 -1.41 -25.94
N ASN A 87 10.05 -1.05 -26.34
CA ASN A 87 10.67 0.25 -26.02
C ASN A 87 10.01 1.44 -26.74
N GLU A 88 9.34 1.19 -27.86
CA GLU A 88 8.59 2.23 -28.57
C GLU A 88 7.21 2.43 -27.94
N ILE A 89 6.59 1.37 -27.42
CA ILE A 89 5.28 1.37 -26.78
C ILE A 89 5.33 2.04 -25.40
N GLN A 90 6.34 1.68 -24.59
CA GLN A 90 6.50 2.17 -23.23
C GLN A 90 7.10 3.59 -23.25
N TYR A 91 6.39 4.58 -22.71
CA TYR A 91 6.85 5.97 -22.71
C TYR A 91 6.50 6.75 -21.42
N PRO A 92 7.44 7.39 -20.73
CA PRO A 92 8.89 7.24 -20.90
C PRO A 92 9.32 5.79 -20.59
N PRO A 93 10.46 5.34 -21.14
CA PRO A 93 10.95 3.99 -20.88
C PRO A 93 11.36 3.77 -19.41
N ASP A 94 11.73 4.83 -18.70
CA ASP A 94 12.07 4.80 -17.27
C ASP A 94 11.08 5.69 -16.48
N GLY A 95 10.02 5.06 -15.97
CA GLY A 95 9.01 5.69 -15.14
C GLY A 95 9.06 5.16 -13.72
N ALA A 96 9.51 5.96 -12.76
CA ALA A 96 9.49 5.59 -11.35
C ALA A 96 8.03 5.44 -10.88
N GLY A 97 7.62 4.23 -10.52
CA GLY A 97 6.25 3.96 -10.03
C GLY A 97 5.15 4.10 -11.08
N VAL A 98 5.48 4.34 -12.35
CA VAL A 98 4.49 4.53 -13.42
C VAL A 98 4.93 3.81 -14.68
N ALA A 99 3.99 3.16 -15.35
CA ALA A 99 4.21 2.58 -16.67
C ALA A 99 3.10 3.03 -17.61
N PHE A 100 3.46 3.71 -18.68
CA PHE A 100 2.50 4.07 -19.73
C PHE A 100 2.76 3.24 -20.97
N VAL A 101 1.69 2.57 -21.42
CA VAL A 101 1.67 1.62 -22.51
C VAL A 101 0.77 2.19 -23.61
N THR A 102 1.37 2.50 -24.75
CA THR A 102 0.67 3.15 -25.87
C THR A 102 -0.28 2.16 -26.55
N THR A 103 -1.55 2.53 -26.71
CA THR A 103 -2.58 1.73 -27.42
C THR A 103 -3.05 2.40 -28.71
N ARG A 104 -2.91 3.72 -28.82
CA ARG A 104 -3.17 4.52 -30.03
C ARG A 104 -2.10 5.58 -30.17
N ALA A 105 -1.65 5.81 -31.40
CA ALA A 105 -0.73 6.89 -31.69
C ALA A 105 -0.99 7.56 -33.04
N ILE A 106 -0.57 8.82 -33.13
CA ILE A 106 -0.43 9.56 -34.38
C ILE A 106 0.93 10.27 -34.39
N VAL A 107 1.62 10.22 -35.53
CA VAL A 107 2.94 10.81 -35.67
C VAL A 107 2.91 11.85 -36.77
N ARG A 108 3.21 13.08 -36.38
CA ARG A 108 3.26 14.25 -37.27
C ARG A 108 4.69 14.76 -37.35
N ARG A 109 5.14 15.08 -38.56
CA ARG A 109 6.37 15.84 -38.81
C ARG A 109 6.00 17.27 -39.14
N TYR A 110 6.59 18.20 -38.44
CA TYR A 110 6.49 19.62 -38.75
C TYR A 110 7.77 20.04 -39.43
N VAL A 111 7.63 20.50 -40.67
CA VAL A 111 8.76 20.92 -41.50
C VAL A 111 9.06 22.38 -41.21
N PRO A 112 10.33 22.79 -41.09
CA PRO A 112 10.67 24.20 -40.90
C PRO A 112 10.11 25.08 -42.01
N PRO A 113 9.53 26.23 -41.67
CA PRO A 113 9.13 27.21 -42.68
C PRO A 113 10.32 27.65 -43.55
N THR A 114 10.03 28.04 -44.79
CA THR A 114 11.03 28.52 -45.74
C THR A 114 11.76 29.76 -45.18
N GLY A 115 13.10 29.75 -45.20
CA GLY A 115 13.93 30.83 -44.66
C GLY A 115 14.31 30.69 -43.18
N CYS A 116 13.89 29.60 -42.52
CA CYS A 116 14.34 29.28 -41.17
C CYS A 116 15.83 28.88 -41.15
N ASN A 117 16.61 29.51 -40.28
CA ASN A 117 18.00 29.15 -39.98
C ASN A 117 18.20 28.89 -38.48
N PHE A 118 18.34 27.61 -38.12
CA PHE A 118 18.50 27.14 -36.72
C PHE A 118 19.89 27.46 -36.12
N LEU A 119 20.83 27.93 -36.93
CA LEU A 119 22.20 28.23 -36.51
C LEU A 119 22.35 29.67 -36.00
N THR A 120 21.32 30.51 -36.16
CA THR A 120 21.32 31.89 -35.68
C THR A 120 20.48 32.06 -34.41
N PRO A 121 20.86 32.96 -33.48
CA PRO A 121 20.03 33.28 -32.33
C PRO A 121 18.64 33.72 -32.74
N SER A 122 17.61 33.08 -32.17
CA SER A 122 16.22 33.36 -32.50
C SER A 122 15.70 34.64 -31.85
N THR A 123 14.73 35.25 -32.51
CA THR A 123 13.93 36.37 -31.99
C THR A 123 12.48 35.92 -31.78
N PRO A 124 11.66 36.59 -30.94
CA PRO A 124 10.27 36.19 -30.73
C PRO A 124 9.39 36.15 -32.00
N THR A 125 9.84 36.77 -33.09
CA THR A 125 9.17 36.78 -34.41
C THR A 125 9.82 35.82 -35.41
N ASP A 126 10.78 35.01 -34.97
CA ASP A 126 11.55 34.11 -35.84
C ASP A 126 10.65 33.00 -36.40
N PRO A 127 10.61 32.80 -37.74
CA PRO A 127 9.86 31.71 -38.35
C PRO A 127 10.33 30.32 -37.92
N CYS A 128 11.50 30.19 -37.29
CA CYS A 128 12.00 28.94 -36.72
C CYS A 128 11.34 28.50 -35.42
N ILE A 129 10.52 29.33 -34.78
CA ILE A 129 9.82 28.94 -33.56
C ILE A 129 8.74 27.92 -33.90
N PHE A 130 8.87 26.71 -33.35
CA PHE A 130 7.88 25.67 -33.51
C PHE A 130 6.51 26.12 -32.96
N ASN A 131 5.49 26.08 -33.82
CA ASN A 131 4.11 26.34 -33.45
C ASN A 131 3.20 25.34 -34.17
N GLU A 132 2.52 24.50 -33.42
CA GLU A 132 1.64 23.44 -33.92
C GLU A 132 0.55 23.95 -34.89
N ASN A 133 0.05 25.17 -34.66
CA ASN A 133 -1.03 25.74 -35.46
C ASN A 133 -0.56 26.43 -36.76
N MET A 134 0.72 26.82 -36.81
CA MET A 134 1.26 27.65 -37.91
C MET A 134 2.30 26.91 -38.76
N SER A 135 2.95 25.89 -38.21
CA SER A 135 4.03 25.18 -38.88
C SER A 135 3.47 24.20 -39.93
N PRO A 136 4.07 24.08 -41.12
CA PRO A 136 3.66 23.10 -42.11
C PRO A 136 3.77 21.67 -41.59
N THR A 137 2.67 20.92 -41.62
CA THR A 137 2.61 19.56 -41.07
C THR A 137 2.50 18.51 -42.16
N GLN A 138 3.27 17.44 -42.01
CA GLN A 138 3.19 16.21 -42.77
C GLN A 138 2.89 15.06 -41.82
N THR A 139 1.76 14.37 -42.02
CA THR A 139 1.47 13.15 -41.27
C THR A 139 2.42 12.03 -41.72
N ILE A 140 3.25 11.53 -40.81
CA ILE A 140 4.14 10.38 -41.09
C ILE A 140 3.33 9.09 -40.99
N THR A 141 2.61 8.93 -39.87
CA THR A 141 1.73 7.80 -39.64
C THR A 141 0.36 8.35 -39.28
N ASN A 142 -0.66 7.88 -40.00
CA ASN A 142 -2.04 8.16 -39.67
C ASN A 142 -2.36 7.65 -38.25
N GLU A 143 -3.46 8.16 -37.71
CA GLU A 143 -4.01 7.66 -36.46
C GLU A 143 -4.21 6.14 -36.56
N SER A 144 -3.56 5.40 -35.66
CA SER A 144 -3.53 3.94 -35.69
C SER A 144 -3.48 3.36 -34.28
N TYR A 145 -4.05 2.17 -34.14
CA TYR A 145 -3.90 1.41 -32.91
C TYR A 145 -2.56 0.66 -32.88
N ILE A 146 -2.06 0.43 -31.68
CA ILE A 146 -0.94 -0.49 -31.48
C ILE A 146 -1.53 -1.90 -31.34
N GLY A 147 -1.17 -2.78 -32.26
CA GLY A 147 -1.66 -4.16 -32.30
C GLY A 147 -1.05 -5.03 -31.21
N ASP A 148 -1.82 -6.02 -30.78
CA ASP A 148 -1.42 -7.11 -29.90
C ASP A 148 -0.98 -6.69 -28.48
N ILE A 149 -1.37 -5.49 -28.05
CA ILE A 149 -0.89 -4.89 -26.81
C ILE A 149 -1.22 -5.72 -25.55
N GLU A 150 -2.32 -6.46 -25.61
CA GLU A 150 -2.81 -7.33 -24.56
C GLU A 150 -1.89 -8.52 -24.26
N ASP A 151 -1.07 -8.95 -25.23
CA ASP A 151 -0.16 -10.08 -25.11
C ASP A 151 1.27 -9.69 -24.71
N TYR A 152 1.55 -8.39 -24.59
CA TYR A 152 2.79 -7.92 -24.01
C TYR A 152 2.86 -8.25 -22.52
N THR A 153 4.08 -8.48 -22.02
CA THR A 153 4.34 -8.79 -20.62
C THR A 153 5.04 -7.64 -19.93
N LEU A 154 4.55 -7.28 -18.76
CA LEU A 154 5.15 -6.33 -17.83
C LEU A 154 5.92 -7.12 -16.78
N MET A 155 7.20 -6.79 -16.60
CA MET A 155 7.95 -7.19 -15.43
C MET A 155 7.92 -6.05 -14.41
N ILE A 156 7.43 -6.34 -13.21
CA ILE A 156 7.32 -5.38 -12.11
C ILE A 156 8.33 -5.76 -11.03
N GLU A 157 9.30 -4.90 -10.82
CA GLU A 157 10.27 -4.99 -9.73
C GLU A 157 9.94 -3.92 -8.71
N HIS A 158 9.85 -4.29 -7.43
CA HIS A 158 9.64 -3.30 -6.38
C HIS A 158 10.43 -3.63 -5.13
N SER A 159 10.81 -2.58 -4.41
CA SER A 159 11.53 -2.66 -3.15
C SER A 159 10.87 -1.78 -2.10
N ILE A 160 11.03 -2.17 -0.84
CA ILE A 160 10.57 -1.41 0.33
C ILE A 160 11.68 -1.36 1.37
N ARG A 161 11.65 -0.34 2.22
CA ARG A 161 12.49 -0.27 3.41
C ARG A 161 11.72 0.21 4.63
N GLY A 162 12.19 -0.19 5.80
CA GLY A 162 11.81 0.41 7.07
C GLY A 162 12.45 1.79 7.24
N ARG A 163 11.79 2.67 7.98
CA ARG A 163 12.38 3.96 8.40
C ARG A 163 13.09 3.78 9.73
N ALA A 164 12.41 3.15 10.67
CA ALA A 164 12.90 2.92 12.03
C ALA A 164 13.40 1.48 12.24
N THR A 165 12.97 0.55 11.39
CA THR A 165 13.40 -0.85 11.39
C THR A 165 14.54 -1.09 10.41
N SER A 166 15.21 -2.23 10.55
CA SER A 166 16.30 -2.67 9.66
C SER A 166 15.82 -3.33 8.36
N ILE A 167 14.51 -3.28 8.09
CA ILE A 167 13.89 -3.99 6.98
C ILE A 167 14.31 -3.34 5.66
N ALA A 168 14.87 -4.14 4.75
CA ALA A 168 15.11 -3.74 3.36
C ALA A 168 14.86 -4.96 2.48
N LEU A 169 13.82 -4.92 1.66
CA LEU A 169 13.32 -6.09 0.94
C LEU A 169 13.05 -5.74 -0.53
N ARG A 170 13.32 -6.70 -1.39
CA ARG A 170 12.87 -6.71 -2.79
C ARG A 170 11.76 -7.72 -2.98
N ASN A 171 10.88 -7.51 -3.95
CA ASN A 171 9.77 -8.43 -4.24
C ASN A 171 10.24 -9.84 -4.55
N GLY A 172 11.41 -10.01 -5.17
CA GLY A 172 12.11 -11.28 -5.40
C GLY A 172 12.14 -12.28 -4.22
N ILE A 173 12.15 -11.79 -2.97
CA ILE A 173 12.24 -12.61 -1.75
C ILE A 173 10.94 -12.66 -0.93
N MET A 174 9.87 -12.08 -1.46
CA MET A 174 8.55 -12.04 -0.84
C MET A 174 7.54 -12.83 -1.67
N ASP A 175 6.53 -13.39 -1.01
CA ASP A 175 5.40 -14.03 -1.70
C ASP A 175 4.39 -12.95 -2.10
N GLY A 176 3.95 -12.99 -3.36
CA GLY A 176 3.09 -11.98 -3.98
C GLY A 176 1.76 -12.56 -4.44
N LYS A 177 0.70 -11.73 -4.47
CA LYS A 177 -0.59 -12.10 -5.07
C LYS A 177 -1.15 -10.95 -5.89
N LEU A 178 -1.68 -11.24 -7.07
CA LEU A 178 -2.52 -10.33 -7.83
C LEU A 178 -3.97 -10.62 -7.48
N MET A 179 -4.67 -9.61 -6.99
CA MET A 179 -6.08 -9.70 -6.65
C MET A 179 -6.92 -9.23 -7.85
N PHE A 180 -8.14 -9.73 -7.96
CA PHE A 180 -9.14 -9.05 -8.78
C PHE A 180 -9.52 -7.70 -8.16
N SER A 181 -10.24 -6.90 -8.95
CA SER A 181 -10.69 -5.58 -8.55
C SER A 181 -11.45 -5.65 -7.22
N ASP A 182 -12.27 -6.68 -6.96
CA ASP A 182 -12.98 -6.87 -5.69
C ASP A 182 -12.11 -6.84 -4.41
N GLY A 183 -10.79 -6.98 -4.52
CA GLY A 183 -9.82 -7.00 -3.43
C GLY A 183 -9.87 -8.27 -2.56
N LYS A 184 -10.67 -9.26 -2.94
CA LYS A 184 -10.94 -10.48 -2.16
C LYS A 184 -10.52 -11.74 -2.89
N THR A 185 -10.80 -11.82 -4.20
CA THR A 185 -10.49 -12.99 -5.01
C THR A 185 -9.08 -12.88 -5.57
N VAL A 186 -8.35 -14.00 -5.57
CA VAL A 186 -6.99 -14.07 -6.07
C VAL A 186 -7.03 -14.40 -7.56
N PHE A 187 -6.38 -13.58 -8.37
CA PHE A 187 -6.19 -13.81 -9.80
C PHE A 187 -4.97 -14.70 -10.07
N LYS A 188 -3.82 -14.37 -9.46
CA LYS A 188 -2.53 -15.05 -9.66
C LYS A 188 -1.65 -14.94 -8.42
N GLU A 189 -0.82 -15.93 -8.16
CA GLU A 189 0.09 -15.95 -7.02
C GLU A 189 1.53 -16.20 -7.46
N TRP A 190 2.47 -15.60 -6.74
CA TRP A 190 3.90 -15.83 -6.88
C TRP A 190 4.46 -16.26 -5.54
N THR A 191 5.29 -17.30 -5.55
CA THR A 191 6.06 -17.68 -4.38
C THR A 191 7.54 -17.45 -4.65
N SER A 192 8.29 -17.08 -3.62
CA SER A 192 9.74 -16.88 -3.78
C SER A 192 10.45 -18.14 -4.31
N ALA A 193 9.93 -19.32 -3.98
CA ALA A 193 10.48 -20.61 -4.41
C ALA A 193 10.19 -20.95 -5.88
N THR A 194 9.00 -20.57 -6.40
CA THR A 194 8.63 -20.85 -7.80
C THR A 194 9.24 -19.85 -8.76
N ARG A 195 9.32 -18.56 -8.37
CA ARG A 195 9.86 -17.49 -9.24
C ARG A 195 11.28 -17.79 -9.72
N MET A 196 12.16 -18.22 -8.79
CA MET A 196 13.55 -18.57 -9.12
C MET A 196 13.69 -19.90 -9.86
N LYS A 197 12.70 -20.80 -9.75
CA LYS A 197 12.72 -22.11 -10.43
C LYS A 197 12.34 -21.98 -11.91
N ASP A 198 11.34 -21.15 -12.21
CA ASP A 198 10.83 -20.97 -13.55
C ASP A 198 11.70 -20.01 -14.38
N ASN A 199 12.29 -19.00 -13.74
CA ASN A 199 13.28 -18.13 -14.37
C ASN A 199 14.30 -17.62 -13.33
N PRO A 200 15.54 -18.15 -13.32
CA PRO A 200 16.58 -17.73 -12.38
C PRO A 200 16.94 -16.24 -12.45
N ASN A 201 16.63 -15.59 -13.58
CA ASN A 201 16.91 -14.18 -13.85
C ASN A 201 15.65 -13.30 -13.70
N ALA A 202 14.49 -13.85 -13.30
CA ALA A 202 13.31 -13.06 -13.03
C ALA A 202 13.44 -12.37 -11.66
N ASP A 203 14.00 -11.16 -11.69
CA ASP A 203 14.12 -10.31 -10.49
C ASP A 203 12.77 -9.69 -10.07
N GLY A 204 11.75 -9.75 -10.93
CA GLY A 204 10.41 -9.20 -10.70
C GLY A 204 9.24 -10.13 -11.03
N ASP A 205 8.02 -9.62 -10.89
CA ASP A 205 6.78 -10.31 -11.27
C ASP A 205 6.44 -10.10 -12.73
N ILE A 206 6.21 -11.18 -13.46
CA ILE A 206 5.83 -11.13 -14.88
C ILE A 206 4.32 -11.30 -15.00
N ILE A 207 3.67 -10.30 -15.60
CA ILE A 207 2.21 -10.23 -15.77
C ILE A 207 1.91 -9.76 -17.20
N LYS A 208 0.99 -10.41 -17.90
CA LYS A 208 0.52 -9.89 -19.19
C LYS A 208 -0.31 -8.62 -19.00
N VAL A 209 -0.30 -7.73 -19.99
CA VAL A 209 -1.18 -6.55 -20.00
C VAL A 209 -2.65 -6.99 -19.92
N SER A 210 -3.05 -8.04 -20.66
CA SER A 210 -4.39 -8.66 -20.55
C SER A 210 -4.75 -9.14 -19.15
N GLU A 211 -3.82 -9.80 -18.45
CA GLU A 211 -4.03 -10.27 -17.08
C GLU A 211 -4.26 -9.10 -16.12
N LEU A 212 -3.50 -8.00 -16.24
CA LEU A 212 -3.71 -6.80 -15.43
C LEU A 212 -5.04 -6.11 -15.74
N LEU A 213 -5.42 -6.03 -17.03
CA LEU A 213 -6.71 -5.45 -17.43
C LEU A 213 -7.87 -6.26 -16.85
N GLN A 214 -7.83 -7.59 -16.98
CA GLN A 214 -8.85 -8.48 -16.40
C GLN A 214 -8.90 -8.38 -14.87
N ALA A 215 -7.74 -8.37 -14.20
CA ALA A 215 -7.66 -8.21 -12.77
C ALA A 215 -8.22 -6.85 -12.32
N ALA A 216 -7.98 -5.77 -13.06
CA ALA A 216 -8.54 -4.45 -12.79
C ALA A 216 -10.06 -4.34 -13.08
N GLY A 217 -10.63 -5.30 -13.82
CA GLY A 217 -11.98 -5.20 -14.37
C GLY A 217 -12.09 -4.18 -15.52
N ALA A 218 -10.99 -3.93 -16.21
CA ALA A 218 -10.90 -3.00 -17.33
C ALA A 218 -11.15 -3.72 -18.66
N ASP A 219 -11.98 -3.12 -19.51
CA ASP A 219 -12.16 -3.52 -20.91
C ASP A 219 -11.82 -2.33 -21.82
N LEU A 220 -10.83 -2.50 -22.70
CA LEU A 220 -10.38 -1.45 -23.60
C LEU A 220 -11.39 -1.12 -24.70
N GLU A 221 -12.31 -2.04 -25.01
CA GLU A 221 -13.35 -1.84 -26.03
C GLU A 221 -14.60 -1.15 -25.45
N ALA A 222 -14.69 -1.01 -24.13
CA ALA A 222 -15.79 -0.33 -23.46
C ALA A 222 -15.74 1.20 -23.72
N PRO A 223 -16.91 1.88 -23.69
CA PRO A 223 -16.97 3.32 -23.89
C PRO A 223 -16.23 4.06 -22.76
N SER A 224 -15.47 5.08 -23.15
CA SER A 224 -14.73 5.93 -22.23
C SER A 224 -15.67 6.78 -21.40
N THR A 225 -15.35 6.87 -20.11
CA THR A 225 -16.04 7.75 -19.14
C THR A 225 -15.36 9.11 -19.01
N ALA A 226 -14.24 9.34 -19.69
CA ALA A 226 -13.48 10.57 -19.57
C ALA A 226 -14.25 11.78 -20.15
N PRO A 227 -14.32 12.93 -19.45
CA PRO A 227 -14.99 14.13 -19.96
C PRO A 227 -14.40 14.68 -21.27
N GLY A 228 -13.12 14.39 -21.54
CA GLY A 228 -12.42 14.79 -22.76
C GLY A 228 -12.65 13.85 -23.95
N ALA A 229 -13.25 12.68 -23.73
CA ALA A 229 -13.47 11.68 -24.77
C ALA A 229 -14.61 12.08 -25.70
N LYS A 230 -14.49 11.72 -26.98
CA LYS A 230 -15.56 11.93 -27.96
C LYS A 230 -16.75 11.00 -27.64
N SER A 231 -17.95 11.38 -28.08
CA SER A 231 -19.15 10.56 -27.91
C SER A 231 -18.96 9.16 -28.52
N GLY A 232 -19.01 8.12 -27.67
CA GLY A 232 -18.81 6.73 -28.08
C GLY A 232 -17.35 6.31 -28.28
N GLU A 233 -16.38 7.14 -27.91
CA GLU A 233 -14.96 6.78 -27.95
C GLU A 233 -14.64 5.69 -26.92
N GLN A 234 -13.82 4.71 -27.31
CA GLN A 234 -13.43 3.59 -26.45
C GLN A 234 -12.21 3.92 -25.57
N TYR A 235 -12.01 3.18 -24.48
CA TYR A 235 -10.81 3.31 -23.64
C TYR A 235 -9.51 3.04 -24.41
N ARG A 236 -9.52 2.18 -25.43
CA ARG A 236 -8.38 1.97 -26.33
C ARG A 236 -7.92 3.25 -27.03
N SER A 237 -8.86 4.14 -27.38
CA SER A 237 -8.59 5.38 -28.13
C SER A 237 -8.32 6.57 -27.20
N SER A 238 -9.16 6.75 -26.18
CA SER A 238 -9.03 7.87 -25.24
C SER A 238 -7.87 7.68 -24.26
N GLY A 239 -7.61 6.44 -23.85
CA GLY A 239 -6.68 6.08 -22.79
C GLY A 239 -7.41 5.75 -21.48
N ILE A 240 -6.73 5.04 -20.59
CA ILE A 240 -7.28 4.58 -19.31
C ILE A 240 -6.21 4.64 -18.23
N VAL A 241 -6.60 4.97 -17.01
CA VAL A 241 -5.71 4.98 -15.84
C VAL A 241 -6.06 3.85 -14.90
N ILE A 242 -5.07 3.00 -14.59
CA ILE A 242 -5.19 1.87 -13.67
C ILE A 242 -4.22 2.10 -12.51
N VAL A 243 -4.76 2.30 -11.32
CA VAL A 243 -3.98 2.41 -10.09
C VAL A 243 -3.85 1.02 -9.48
N ILE A 244 -2.62 0.64 -9.14
CA ILE A 244 -2.27 -0.67 -8.58
C ILE A 244 -1.61 -0.40 -7.23
N VAL A 245 -2.38 -0.61 -6.16
CA VAL A 245 -1.82 -0.53 -4.81
C VAL A 245 -1.08 -1.83 -4.50
N ILE A 246 0.19 -1.71 -4.12
CA ILE A 246 1.01 -2.81 -3.61
C ILE A 246 0.93 -2.78 -2.09
N GLU A 247 0.14 -3.69 -1.51
CA GLU A 247 -0.05 -3.77 -0.06
C GLU A 247 0.91 -4.78 0.58
N TYR A 248 1.83 -4.31 1.44
CA TYR A 248 2.80 -5.13 2.17
C TYR A 248 2.31 -5.51 3.57
N ARG A 249 2.55 -6.77 3.98
CA ARG A 249 2.24 -7.25 5.33
C ARG A 249 3.23 -8.31 5.82
N ASN A 250 3.38 -8.41 7.14
CA ASN A 250 4.05 -9.54 7.77
C ASN A 250 3.24 -10.84 7.61
N VAL A 251 3.93 -11.95 7.34
CA VAL A 251 3.32 -13.28 7.39
C VAL A 251 3.11 -13.67 8.85
N LYS A 252 1.85 -13.96 9.21
CA LYS A 252 1.48 -14.32 10.59
C LYS A 252 2.31 -15.52 11.07
N LEU A 253 2.79 -15.45 12.31
CA LEU A 253 3.56 -16.50 13.00
C LEU A 253 4.89 -16.90 12.32
N LYS A 254 5.33 -16.21 11.26
CA LYS A 254 6.65 -16.43 10.66
C LYS A 254 7.54 -15.22 10.92
N LYS A 255 8.74 -15.49 11.44
CA LYS A 255 9.75 -14.46 11.70
C LYS A 255 10.32 -13.96 10.37
N ASP A 256 10.45 -12.64 10.23
CA ASP A 256 11.11 -11.95 9.11
C ASP A 256 10.63 -12.40 7.72
N LYS A 257 9.36 -12.82 7.62
CA LYS A 257 8.70 -13.18 6.38
C LYS A 257 7.60 -12.17 6.07
N PHE A 258 7.62 -11.68 4.85
CA PHE A 258 6.73 -10.65 4.35
C PHE A 258 6.08 -11.12 3.06
N SER A 259 4.87 -10.63 2.83
CA SER A 259 4.13 -10.85 1.60
C SER A 259 3.54 -9.53 1.11
N TYR A 260 3.18 -9.50 -0.16
CA TYR A 260 2.52 -8.35 -0.77
C TYR A 260 1.35 -8.77 -1.64
N LYS A 261 0.46 -7.82 -1.92
CA LYS A 261 -0.67 -7.99 -2.84
C LYS A 261 -0.78 -6.80 -3.78
N TYR A 262 -0.99 -7.07 -5.07
CA TYR A 262 -1.41 -6.07 -6.04
C TYR A 262 -2.93 -5.95 -6.03
N LEU A 263 -3.42 -4.72 -5.88
CA LEU A 263 -4.83 -4.36 -5.86
C LEU A 263 -5.10 -3.40 -7.03
N PRO A 264 -5.36 -3.91 -8.24
CA PRO A 264 -5.61 -3.08 -9.41
C PRO A 264 -7.03 -2.51 -9.41
N ARG A 265 -7.16 -1.23 -9.74
CA ARG A 265 -8.44 -0.50 -9.88
C ARG A 265 -8.38 0.48 -11.04
N VAL A 266 -9.44 0.51 -11.83
CA VAL A 266 -9.67 1.57 -12.82
C VAL A 266 -10.10 2.84 -12.10
N ILE A 267 -9.61 3.99 -12.55
CA ILE A 267 -10.09 5.29 -12.10
C ILE A 267 -11.04 5.86 -13.16
N ASP A 268 -12.33 5.85 -12.85
CA ASP A 268 -13.37 6.34 -13.76
C ASP A 268 -13.17 7.83 -14.06
N GLY A 269 -13.46 8.24 -15.30
CA GLY A 269 -13.34 9.62 -15.75
C GLY A 269 -11.92 10.07 -16.12
N ASN A 270 -10.90 9.24 -15.90
CA ASN A 270 -9.53 9.56 -16.26
C ASN A 270 -9.13 8.97 -17.61
N GLU A 271 -8.73 9.84 -18.53
CA GLU A 271 -7.95 9.47 -19.72
C GLU A 271 -6.46 9.80 -19.50
N TYR A 272 -5.59 9.20 -20.29
CA TYR A 272 -4.18 9.58 -20.28
C TYR A 272 -3.60 9.65 -21.70
N LYS A 273 -2.95 10.78 -21.96
CA LYS A 273 -2.22 11.08 -23.18
C LYS A 273 -0.81 11.54 -22.85
N ALA A 274 0.14 11.17 -23.70
CA ALA A 274 1.52 11.62 -23.62
C ALA A 274 1.96 12.14 -24.98
N VAL A 275 2.74 13.21 -24.99
CA VAL A 275 3.31 13.80 -26.21
C VAL A 275 4.81 13.66 -26.15
N GLU A 276 5.37 12.92 -27.10
CA GLU A 276 6.82 12.83 -27.30
C GLU A 276 7.21 13.80 -28.40
N SER A 277 8.22 14.61 -28.11
CA SER A 277 8.71 15.67 -28.98
C SER A 277 10.16 15.40 -29.35
N LEU A 278 10.45 15.28 -30.64
CA LEU A 278 11.77 14.96 -31.15
C LEU A 278 12.23 16.02 -32.15
N TYR A 279 13.28 16.75 -31.81
CA TYR A 279 13.93 17.69 -32.73
C TYR A 279 14.92 16.93 -33.62
N GLN A 280 14.83 17.14 -34.92
CA GLN A 280 15.72 16.51 -35.91
C GLN A 280 16.87 17.44 -36.31
N ALA A 281 17.95 16.86 -36.82
CA ALA A 281 19.12 17.61 -37.27
C ALA A 281 18.83 18.53 -38.48
N ASP A 282 17.80 18.23 -39.27
CA ASP A 282 17.33 19.07 -40.38
C ASP A 282 16.44 20.24 -39.91
N GLY A 283 16.29 20.39 -38.59
CA GLY A 283 15.43 21.37 -37.94
C GLY A 283 13.94 21.02 -37.92
N SER A 284 13.54 19.91 -38.55
CA SER A 284 12.16 19.45 -38.46
C SER A 284 11.84 18.89 -37.08
N TYR A 285 10.55 18.93 -36.74
CA TYR A 285 10.07 18.54 -35.41
C TYR A 285 9.09 17.38 -35.56
N ILE A 286 9.36 16.24 -34.91
CA ILE A 286 8.40 15.13 -34.85
C ILE A 286 7.64 15.21 -33.54
N LEU A 287 6.33 15.24 -33.65
CA LEU A 287 5.41 15.14 -32.53
C LEU A 287 4.71 13.77 -32.62
N LYS A 288 4.87 12.95 -31.57
CA LYS A 288 4.12 11.70 -31.41
C LYS A 288 3.11 11.88 -30.29
N GLU A 289 1.84 11.98 -30.66
CA GLU A 289 0.73 11.96 -29.70
C GLU A 289 0.37 10.51 -29.41
N ARG A 290 0.46 10.13 -28.14
CA ARG A 290 0.24 8.77 -27.66
C ARG A 290 -0.94 8.77 -26.69
N HIS A 291 -1.85 7.83 -26.87
CA HIS A 291 -2.91 7.51 -25.93
C HIS A 291 -2.77 6.06 -25.50
N GLY A 292 -3.21 5.74 -24.28
CA GLY A 292 -3.26 4.36 -23.84
C GLY A 292 -3.34 4.18 -22.33
N ILE A 293 -2.76 3.08 -21.88
CA ILE A 293 -2.94 2.59 -20.51
C ILE A 293 -1.85 3.19 -19.65
N ARG A 294 -2.23 3.91 -18.60
CA ARG A 294 -1.31 4.36 -17.55
C ARG A 294 -1.50 3.51 -16.31
N PHE A 295 -0.52 2.66 -16.02
CA PHE A 295 -0.39 1.98 -14.75
C PHE A 295 0.32 2.88 -13.74
N VAL A 296 -0.28 3.07 -12.58
CA VAL A 296 0.29 3.83 -11.44
C VAL A 296 0.45 2.87 -10.28
N PHE A 297 1.66 2.70 -9.78
CA PHE A 297 1.96 1.79 -8.68
C PHE A 297 2.15 2.57 -7.38
N GLU A 298 1.35 2.26 -6.36
CA GLU A 298 1.40 2.92 -5.06
C GLU A 298 1.75 1.90 -3.98
N GLN A 299 2.78 2.18 -3.17
CA GLN A 299 3.24 1.26 -2.13
C GLN A 299 2.58 1.59 -0.79
N HIS A 300 1.86 0.62 -0.21
CA HIS A 300 1.14 0.80 1.06
C HIS A 300 1.25 -0.43 1.97
N GLY A 301 0.88 -0.30 3.24
CA GLY A 301 0.74 -1.43 4.15
C GLY A 301 1.43 -1.20 5.49
N GLU A 302 1.67 -2.30 6.20
CA GLU A 302 2.35 -2.30 7.50
C GLU A 302 3.40 -3.40 7.52
N ILE A 303 4.64 -3.00 7.81
CA ILE A 303 5.75 -3.92 8.01
C ILE A 303 6.30 -3.74 9.42
N GLY A 304 6.73 -4.81 10.05
CA GLY A 304 7.32 -4.74 11.38
C GLY A 304 8.34 -5.82 11.63
N GLU A 305 9.29 -5.51 12.52
CA GLU A 305 10.26 -6.45 13.05
C GLU A 305 9.96 -6.72 14.52
N PHE A 306 10.47 -7.84 15.04
CA PHE A 306 10.29 -8.17 16.45
C PHE A 306 10.93 -7.10 17.35
N SER A 307 10.17 -6.63 18.34
CA SER A 307 10.64 -5.65 19.32
C SER A 307 10.24 -6.09 20.72
N LEU A 308 11.24 -6.32 21.57
CA LEU A 308 11.01 -6.64 22.98
C LEU A 308 10.27 -5.49 23.69
N ILE A 309 10.54 -4.24 23.29
CA ILE A 309 9.88 -3.06 23.84
C ILE A 309 8.39 -3.11 23.51
N SER A 310 8.02 -3.37 22.26
CA SER A 310 6.61 -3.46 21.84
C SER A 310 5.88 -4.62 22.50
N LEU A 311 6.54 -5.76 22.69
CA LEU A 311 6.00 -6.87 23.47
C LEU A 311 5.75 -6.45 24.93
N LEU A 312 6.73 -5.81 25.57
CA LEU A 312 6.63 -5.38 26.95
C LEU A 312 5.53 -4.31 27.14
N GLU A 313 5.40 -3.36 26.22
CA GLU A 313 4.32 -2.35 26.22
C GLU A 313 2.93 -3.02 26.21
N ASN A 314 2.73 -4.01 25.34
CA ASN A 314 1.48 -4.78 25.30
C ASN A 314 1.24 -5.60 26.57
N LEU A 315 2.30 -6.16 27.18
CA LEU A 315 2.20 -6.88 28.46
C LEU A 315 1.91 -5.94 29.64
N VAL A 316 2.46 -4.73 29.65
CA VAL A 316 2.17 -3.72 30.69
C VAL A 316 0.72 -3.26 30.57
N ALA A 317 0.25 -2.97 29.35
CA ALA A 317 -1.16 -2.66 29.11
C ALA A 317 -2.08 -3.80 29.59
N ALA A 318 -1.71 -5.05 29.29
CA ALA A 318 -2.42 -6.23 29.76
C ALA A 318 -2.52 -6.30 31.31
N LEU A 319 -1.43 -6.07 32.03
CA LEU A 319 -1.41 -6.05 33.50
C LEU A 319 -2.31 -4.93 34.07
N ALA A 320 -2.35 -3.77 33.42
CA ALA A 320 -3.24 -2.69 33.79
C ALA A 320 -4.72 -3.09 33.65
N LEU A 321 -5.11 -3.78 32.56
CA LEU A 321 -6.46 -4.29 32.40
C LEU A 321 -6.87 -5.27 33.52
N PHE A 322 -5.97 -6.15 33.95
CA PHE A 322 -6.24 -7.04 35.09
C PHE A 322 -6.55 -6.26 36.36
N LYS A 323 -5.83 -5.16 36.63
CA LYS A 323 -6.11 -4.31 37.80
C LYS A 323 -7.47 -3.62 37.70
N VAL A 324 -7.84 -3.14 36.51
CA VAL A 324 -9.18 -2.56 36.26
C VAL A 324 -10.28 -3.56 36.57
N ALA A 325 -10.14 -4.82 36.15
CA ALA A 325 -11.11 -5.86 36.50
C ALA A 325 -11.23 -6.10 38.01
N THR A 326 -10.11 -6.08 38.75
CA THR A 326 -10.15 -6.17 40.21
C THR A 326 -10.93 -5.00 40.81
N VAL A 327 -10.67 -3.77 40.36
CA VAL A 327 -11.37 -2.58 40.85
C VAL A 327 -12.87 -2.63 40.56
N LEU A 328 -13.28 -3.09 39.37
CA LEU A 328 -14.69 -3.26 39.03
C LEU A 328 -15.40 -4.28 39.94
N VAL A 329 -14.75 -5.41 40.22
CA VAL A 329 -15.30 -6.40 41.16
C VAL A 329 -15.36 -5.84 42.58
N GLU A 330 -14.37 -5.05 43.00
CA GLU A 330 -14.39 -4.37 44.30
C GLU A 330 -15.53 -3.35 44.41
N ILE A 331 -15.79 -2.55 43.38
CA ILE A 331 -16.91 -1.61 43.35
C ILE A 331 -18.24 -2.37 43.46
N LEU A 332 -18.40 -3.45 42.69
CA LEU A 332 -19.59 -4.30 42.78
C LEU A 332 -19.79 -4.88 44.19
N MET A 333 -18.71 -5.33 44.80
CA MET A 333 -18.72 -5.91 46.14
C MET A 333 -19.12 -4.90 47.22
N LEU A 334 -18.64 -3.66 47.14
CA LEU A 334 -18.84 -2.65 48.19
C LEU A 334 -20.10 -1.79 48.00
N GLU A 335 -20.58 -1.61 46.77
CA GLU A 335 -21.69 -0.67 46.51
C GLU A 335 -23.01 -1.39 46.17
N PHE A 336 -22.94 -2.55 45.52
CA PHE A 336 -24.10 -3.16 44.86
C PHE A 336 -24.60 -4.46 45.48
N LEU A 337 -23.78 -5.17 46.27
CA LEU A 337 -24.21 -6.39 46.92
C LEU A 337 -24.99 -6.12 48.22
N PRO A 338 -26.01 -6.93 48.55
CA PRO A 338 -26.74 -6.81 49.81
C PRO A 338 -25.83 -6.92 51.04
N GLU A 339 -24.78 -7.74 50.96
CA GLU A 339 -23.83 -8.00 52.05
C GLU A 339 -22.68 -6.98 52.12
N LYS A 340 -22.83 -5.79 51.50
CA LYS A 340 -21.78 -4.78 51.40
C LYS A 340 -21.15 -4.38 52.75
N ASP A 341 -21.95 -4.25 53.81
CA ASP A 341 -21.46 -3.81 55.12
C ASP A 341 -20.47 -4.84 55.71
N ILE A 342 -20.72 -6.14 55.47
CA ILE A 342 -19.84 -7.24 55.86
C ILE A 342 -18.53 -7.18 55.06
N TYR A 343 -18.61 -6.88 53.78
CA TYR A 343 -17.43 -6.73 52.93
C TYR A 343 -16.60 -5.51 53.30
N GLU A 344 -17.24 -4.41 53.69
CA GLU A 344 -16.59 -3.18 54.12
C GLU A 344 -15.82 -3.39 55.43
N GLU A 345 -16.47 -3.99 56.45
CA GLU A 345 -15.83 -4.32 57.72
C GLU A 345 -14.65 -5.30 57.55
N ALA A 346 -14.77 -6.26 56.63
CA ALA A 346 -13.69 -7.19 56.34
C ALA A 346 -12.52 -6.56 55.55
N LYS A 347 -12.78 -5.50 54.77
CA LYS A 347 -11.78 -4.87 53.89
C LYS A 347 -11.04 -3.72 54.57
N PHE A 348 -11.74 -2.90 55.34
CA PHE A 348 -11.20 -1.68 55.92
C PHE A 348 -11.02 -1.80 57.43
N GLU A 349 -9.81 -1.51 57.91
CA GLU A 349 -9.56 -1.31 59.34
C GLU A 349 -9.67 0.19 59.62
N VAL A 350 -10.73 0.60 60.33
CA VAL A 350 -10.93 1.98 60.76
C VAL A 350 -10.18 2.22 62.06
N THR A 351 -9.23 3.15 62.05
CA THR A 351 -8.53 3.57 63.27
C THR A 351 -9.42 4.47 64.13
N ASN A 352 -9.20 4.44 65.45
CA ASN A 352 -9.81 5.43 66.35
C ASN A 352 -9.45 6.86 65.92
N ASP A 353 -10.34 7.83 66.19
CA ASP A 353 -10.11 9.22 65.87
C ASP A 353 -8.82 9.73 66.55
N LEU A 354 -7.81 10.02 65.73
CA LEU A 354 -6.49 10.44 66.18
C LEU A 354 -6.53 11.85 66.79
N ASP A 355 -7.54 12.66 66.46
CA ASP A 355 -7.71 13.98 67.05
C ASP A 355 -8.24 13.91 68.49
N GLU A 356 -9.07 12.91 68.80
CA GLU A 356 -9.44 12.61 70.19
C GLU A 356 -8.24 12.09 71.00
N LEU A 357 -7.41 11.25 70.38
CA LEU A 357 -6.19 10.74 71.02
C LEU A 357 -5.16 11.85 71.30
N ARG A 358 -5.00 12.82 70.39
CA ARG A 358 -4.16 14.02 70.62
C ARG A 358 -4.72 14.97 71.67
N LYS A 359 -6.03 15.18 71.71
CA LYS A 359 -6.66 15.98 72.77
C LYS A 359 -6.48 15.33 74.15
N ARG A 360 -6.48 14.00 74.24
CA ARG A 360 -6.15 13.29 75.49
C ARG A 360 -4.68 13.39 75.88
N SER A 361 -3.75 13.37 74.91
CA SER A 361 -2.31 13.43 75.20
C SER A 361 -1.78 14.84 75.48
N SER A 362 -2.54 15.91 75.20
CA SER A 362 -2.16 17.31 75.51
C SER A 362 -2.77 17.82 76.82
N ASN A 363 -3.71 17.07 77.40
CA ASN A 363 -4.28 17.29 78.73
C ASN A 363 -3.54 16.49 79.83
N HIS A 364 -2.40 15.92 79.50
CA HIS A 364 -1.36 15.40 80.39
C HIS A 364 -0.03 16.03 79.98
#